data_AF-A0A067EWR1-F1
#
_entry.id   AF-A0A067EWR1-F1
#
_cell.length_a   1.000
_cell.length_b   1.000
_cell.length_c   1.000
_cell.angle_alpha   90.00
_cell.angle_beta   90.00
_cell.angle_gamma   90.00
#
_symmetry.space_group_name_H-M   'P 1'
#
loop_
_entity.id
_entity.type
_entity.pdbx_description
1 polymer ?
#
loop_
_entity_poly.entity_id
_entity_poly.type
_entity_poly.pdbx_seq_one_letter_code
_entity_poly.pdbx_strand_id
1 'polypeptide(L)'
;VAWEHEQFSRLRVTAATLSELSAAPELLESTGGLLDSRHFVDETSFIRSVKLVAESLARHIYGYQGKNIQIFADNSSLAVNPSYIRSWLDLLSQTPRVAPFISKNDPFIMALKKELADHTDEVIMQHEVLDGMFTFYDSTKASLNIYQVASVTFDLLLLLVLGSYLIVLFSFLVITTRGLDDLISLFRRPPSRKVKTA
;
A
#
# COMPACT_ATOMS: atom_id res chain seq x y z
N VAL A 1 26.44 3.67 -5.44
CA VAL A 1 26.38 5.02 -6.04
C VAL A 1 25.10 5.61 -5.54
N ALA A 2 25.21 6.61 -4.67
CA ALA A 2 24.07 7.20 -3.97
C ALA A 2 23.50 8.40 -4.74
N TRP A 3 24.31 9.04 -5.58
CA TRP A 3 23.90 10.14 -6.44
C TRP A 3 24.04 9.79 -7.92
N GLU A 4 23.01 10.09 -8.71
CA GLU A 4 22.97 9.75 -10.13
C GLU A 4 24.11 10.38 -10.93
N HIS A 5 24.54 11.60 -10.58
CA HIS A 5 25.63 12.28 -11.30
C HIS A 5 26.96 11.51 -11.26
N GLU A 6 27.19 10.64 -10.26
CA GLU A 6 28.40 9.82 -10.21
C GLU A 6 28.44 8.81 -11.38
N GLN A 7 27.29 8.28 -11.81
CA GLN A 7 27.22 7.39 -12.98
C GLN A 7 27.56 8.14 -14.26
N PHE A 8 27.00 9.34 -14.43
CA PHE A 8 27.28 10.18 -15.59
C PHE A 8 28.74 10.65 -15.60
N SER A 9 29.31 10.97 -14.44
CA SER A 9 30.72 11.35 -14.30
C SER A 9 31.67 10.22 -14.73
N ARG A 10 31.34 8.95 -14.43
CA ARG A 10 32.11 7.78 -14.93
C ARG A 10 32.14 7.70 -16.45
N LEU A 11 31.06 8.11 -17.09
CA LEU A 11 30.95 8.22 -18.56
C LEU A 11 31.53 9.52 -19.11
N ARG A 12 32.23 10.32 -18.29
CA ARG A 12 32.80 11.63 -18.64
C ARG A 12 31.76 12.64 -19.10
N VAL A 13 30.51 12.49 -18.66
CA VAL A 13 29.44 13.45 -18.86
C VAL A 13 29.46 14.43 -17.69
N THR A 14 29.49 15.72 -17.98
CA THR A 14 29.36 16.77 -16.95
C THR A 14 27.95 16.71 -16.38
N ALA A 15 27.84 16.37 -15.10
CA ALA A 15 26.58 16.24 -14.41
C ALA A 15 26.62 17.02 -13.09
N ALA A 16 25.45 17.46 -12.64
CA ALA A 16 25.25 18.15 -11.38
C ALA A 16 24.02 17.57 -10.68
N THR A 17 24.02 17.53 -9.35
CA THR A 17 22.87 17.15 -8.53
C THR A 17 22.46 18.33 -7.68
N LEU A 18 21.15 18.63 -7.69
CA LEU A 18 20.53 19.55 -6.76
C LEU A 18 19.87 18.72 -5.65
N SER A 19 20.32 18.91 -4.42
CA SER A 19 19.83 18.16 -3.25
C SER A 19 19.74 19.07 -2.03
N GLU A 20 18.80 18.78 -1.14
CA GLU A 20 18.73 19.35 0.20
C GLU A 20 19.78 18.74 1.14
N LEU A 21 20.15 17.47 0.89
CA LEU A 21 21.13 16.75 1.69
C LEU A 21 22.55 17.25 1.42
N SER A 22 23.31 17.49 2.49
CA SER A 22 24.71 17.92 2.43
C SER A 22 25.66 16.80 1.99
N ALA A 23 25.30 15.54 2.25
CA ALA A 23 26.07 14.35 1.91
C ALA A 23 25.17 13.32 1.21
N ALA A 24 25.79 12.38 0.49
CA ALA A 24 25.08 11.34 -0.19
C ALA A 24 24.51 10.31 0.82
N PRO A 25 23.21 9.98 0.74
CA PRO A 25 22.58 9.03 1.66
C PRO A 25 23.08 7.60 1.40
N GLU A 26 23.00 6.73 2.41
CA GLU A 26 23.29 5.31 2.25
C GLU A 26 22.19 4.61 1.43
N LEU A 27 22.49 3.39 0.93
CA LEU A 27 21.57 2.63 0.08
C LEU A 27 20.28 2.33 0.86
N LEU A 28 19.14 2.81 0.34
CA LEU A 28 17.79 2.71 0.93
C LEU A 28 17.57 3.49 2.25
N GLU A 29 18.49 4.36 2.66
CA GLU A 29 18.34 5.15 3.90
C GLU A 29 17.13 6.10 3.83
N SER A 30 16.88 6.68 2.65
CA SER A 30 15.83 7.68 2.41
C SER A 30 14.83 7.27 1.33
N THR A 31 14.78 6.00 0.93
CA THR A 31 13.76 5.54 -0.02
C THR A 31 12.38 5.65 0.60
N GLY A 32 11.52 6.47 -0.02
CA GLY A 32 10.18 6.84 0.47
C GLY A 32 9.46 5.69 1.17
N GLY A 33 9.35 5.80 2.49
CA GLY A 33 8.71 4.80 3.32
C GLY A 33 7.19 4.86 3.19
N LEU A 34 6.50 3.82 3.69
CA LEU A 34 5.03 3.79 3.77
C LEU A 34 4.44 4.96 4.59
N LEU A 35 5.25 5.59 5.44
CA LEU A 35 4.87 6.73 6.26
C LEU A 35 5.09 8.08 5.58
N ASP A 36 5.73 8.10 4.40
CA ASP A 36 5.90 9.33 3.64
C ASP A 36 4.53 9.85 3.18
N SER A 37 4.14 10.99 3.72
CA SER A 37 2.81 11.56 3.57
C SER A 37 2.87 13.06 3.37
N ARG A 38 1.81 13.62 2.78
CA ARG A 38 1.69 15.05 2.43
C ARG A 38 1.99 15.99 3.60
N HIS A 39 1.76 15.54 4.84
CA HIS A 39 1.93 16.33 6.06
C HIS A 39 3.40 16.68 6.38
N PHE A 40 4.36 15.93 5.85
CA PHE A 40 5.78 16.20 6.09
C PHE A 40 6.36 17.28 5.15
N VAL A 41 5.64 17.64 4.09
CA VAL A 41 6.10 18.61 3.08
C VAL A 41 5.56 20.00 3.40
N ASP A 42 6.47 20.93 3.74
CA ASP A 42 6.15 22.34 3.82
C ASP A 42 6.00 22.94 2.43
N GLU A 43 4.78 23.39 2.13
CA GLU A 43 4.43 23.98 0.86
C GLU A 43 5.18 25.29 0.59
N THR A 44 5.41 26.11 1.61
CA THR A 44 6.04 27.42 1.44
C THR A 44 7.51 27.28 1.07
N SER A 45 8.22 26.36 1.72
CA SER A 45 9.59 25.98 1.38
C SER A 45 9.66 25.38 -0.03
N PHE A 46 8.72 24.53 -0.41
CA PHE A 46 8.68 23.96 -1.76
C PHE A 46 8.49 25.02 -2.85
N ILE A 47 7.55 25.95 -2.68
CA ILE A 47 7.32 27.07 -3.63
C ILE A 47 8.60 27.92 -3.77
N ARG A 48 9.29 28.20 -2.66
CA ARG A 48 10.56 28.94 -2.69
C ARG A 48 11.64 28.20 -3.47
N SER A 49 11.74 26.87 -3.30
CA SER A 49 12.67 26.03 -4.03
C SER A 49 12.37 26.00 -5.53
N VAL A 50 11.09 25.85 -5.91
CA VAL A 50 10.65 25.91 -7.32
C VAL A 50 11.02 27.26 -7.94
N LYS A 51 10.76 28.36 -7.24
CA LYS A 51 11.13 29.71 -7.68
C LYS A 51 12.65 29.83 -7.88
N LEU A 52 13.45 29.33 -6.94
CA LEU A 52 14.91 29.33 -7.04
C LEU A 52 15.41 28.54 -8.25
N VAL A 53 14.84 27.36 -8.52
CA VAL A 53 15.22 26.53 -9.67
C VAL A 53 14.82 27.20 -10.99
N ALA A 54 13.58 27.68 -11.10
CA ALA A 54 13.11 28.39 -12.29
C ALA A 54 13.96 29.63 -12.59
N GLU A 55 14.29 30.41 -11.56
CA GLU A 55 15.08 31.62 -11.71
C GLU A 55 16.54 31.32 -12.07
N SER A 56 17.14 30.27 -11.51
CA SER A 56 18.50 29.85 -11.86
C SER A 56 18.59 29.34 -13.31
N LEU A 57 17.61 28.56 -13.77
CA LEU A 57 17.51 28.12 -15.17
C LEU A 57 17.32 29.29 -16.13
N ALA A 58 16.42 30.22 -15.83
CA ALA A 58 16.19 31.39 -16.67
C ALA A 58 17.44 32.27 -16.76
N ARG A 59 18.16 32.48 -15.65
CA ARG A 59 19.43 33.20 -15.65
C ARG A 59 20.49 32.51 -16.52
N HIS A 60 20.52 31.18 -16.50
CA HIS A 60 21.44 30.41 -17.32
C HIS A 60 21.12 30.52 -18.82
N ILE A 61 19.86 30.30 -19.20
CA ILE A 61 19.40 30.32 -20.61
C ILE A 61 19.58 31.72 -21.23
N TYR A 62 19.19 32.77 -20.52
CA TYR A 62 19.27 34.14 -21.03
C TYR A 62 20.64 34.82 -20.80
N GLY A 63 21.62 34.11 -20.24
CA GLY A 63 22.98 34.63 -20.05
C GLY A 63 23.10 35.78 -19.05
N TYR A 64 22.15 35.92 -18.12
CA TYR A 64 22.16 36.95 -17.08
C TYR A 64 23.05 36.58 -15.88
N GLN A 65 24.28 36.16 -16.15
CA GLN A 65 25.24 35.84 -15.09
C GLN A 65 25.61 37.11 -14.31
N GLY A 66 25.34 37.12 -13.00
CA GLY A 66 25.77 38.19 -12.08
C GLY A 66 24.81 39.37 -11.89
N LYS A 67 23.67 39.42 -12.58
CA LYS A 67 22.62 40.42 -12.31
C LYS A 67 21.50 39.80 -11.47
N ASN A 68 21.14 40.44 -10.36
CA ASN A 68 20.01 39.99 -9.51
C ASN A 68 18.68 40.42 -10.13
N ILE A 69 18.34 39.83 -11.28
CA ILE A 69 17.07 40.06 -11.96
C ILE A 69 16.08 39.01 -11.46
N GLN A 70 15.00 39.48 -10.86
CA GLN A 70 13.87 38.66 -10.41
C GLN A 70 12.85 38.55 -11.53
N ILE A 71 12.98 37.52 -12.36
CA ILE A 71 12.09 37.27 -13.50
C ILE A 71 10.69 36.83 -13.00
N PHE A 72 10.68 35.98 -11.96
CA PHE A 72 9.48 35.39 -11.37
C PHE A 72 9.09 36.09 -10.05
N ALA A 73 9.12 37.43 -10.02
CA ALA A 73 8.71 38.20 -8.84
C ALA A 73 7.23 37.97 -8.50
N ASP A 74 6.85 38.05 -7.21
CA ASP A 74 5.51 37.62 -6.75
C ASP A 74 4.37 38.53 -7.24
N ASN A 75 4.69 39.73 -7.67
CA ASN A 75 3.77 40.71 -8.25
C ASN A 75 3.82 40.75 -9.80
N SER A 76 4.61 39.87 -10.42
CA SER A 76 4.75 39.76 -11.88
C SER A 76 3.69 38.83 -12.46
N SER A 77 3.37 39.02 -13.75
CA SER A 77 2.52 38.09 -14.49
C SER A 77 3.12 36.69 -14.61
N LEU A 78 4.44 36.57 -14.50
CA LEU A 78 5.17 35.31 -14.52
C LEU A 78 5.35 34.71 -13.12
N ALA A 79 4.68 35.22 -12.07
CA ALA A 79 4.82 34.66 -10.74
C ALA A 79 4.46 33.17 -10.69
N VAL A 80 5.18 32.41 -9.86
CA VAL A 80 4.88 30.99 -9.62
C VAL A 80 3.51 30.89 -8.96
N ASN A 81 2.58 30.15 -9.57
CA ASN A 81 1.23 30.00 -9.05
C ASN A 81 1.20 28.98 -7.88
N PRO A 82 0.88 29.40 -6.64
CA PRO A 82 0.83 28.51 -5.49
C PRO A 82 -0.28 27.46 -5.59
N SER A 83 -1.43 27.83 -6.16
CA SER A 83 -2.57 26.92 -6.29
C SER A 83 -2.25 25.76 -7.24
N TYR A 84 -1.53 26.03 -8.32
CA TYR A 84 -1.05 25.02 -9.25
C TYR A 84 -0.09 24.03 -8.57
N ILE A 85 0.85 24.54 -7.79
CA ILE A 85 1.79 23.71 -7.00
C ILE A 85 1.04 22.83 -6.00
N ARG A 86 0.05 23.38 -5.29
CA ARG A 86 -0.78 22.60 -4.36
C ARG A 86 -1.44 21.42 -5.06
N SER A 87 -2.10 21.66 -6.20
CA SER A 87 -2.77 20.60 -6.96
C SER A 87 -1.80 19.49 -7.37
N TRP A 88 -0.58 19.83 -7.78
CA TRP A 88 0.46 18.85 -8.08
C TRP A 88 0.95 18.08 -6.85
N LEU A 89 1.17 18.75 -5.73
CA LEU A 89 1.57 18.09 -4.48
C LEU A 89 0.50 17.12 -3.98
N ASP A 90 -0.78 17.52 -4.07
CA ASP A 90 -1.90 16.68 -3.66
C ASP A 90 -2.03 15.45 -4.57
N LEU A 91 -1.91 15.64 -5.89
CA LEU A 91 -1.89 14.54 -6.86
C LEU A 91 -0.73 13.58 -6.59
N LEU A 92 0.51 14.09 -6.49
CA LEU A 92 1.71 13.28 -6.22
C LEU A 92 1.68 12.55 -4.88
N SER A 93 0.93 13.09 -3.90
CA SER A 93 0.74 12.44 -2.60
C SER A 93 -0.25 11.28 -2.62
N GLN A 94 -1.17 11.28 -3.59
CA GLN A 94 -2.17 10.21 -3.77
C GLN A 94 -1.68 9.11 -4.73
N THR A 95 -0.68 9.41 -5.56
CA THR A 95 -0.10 8.43 -6.48
C THR A 95 0.96 7.57 -5.81
N PRO A 96 0.98 6.24 -6.06
CA PRO A 96 2.02 5.38 -5.55
C PRO A 96 3.36 5.70 -6.20
N ARG A 97 4.46 5.66 -5.42
CA ARG A 97 5.81 6.06 -5.89
C ARG A 97 6.73 4.89 -6.25
N VAL A 98 6.28 3.65 -6.11
CA VAL A 98 7.12 2.45 -6.32
C VAL A 98 6.73 1.77 -7.63
N ALA A 99 7.74 1.35 -8.40
CA ALA A 99 7.59 0.78 -9.74
C ALA A 99 6.51 -0.32 -9.90
N PRO A 100 6.30 -1.27 -8.96
CA PRO A 100 5.26 -2.30 -9.11
C PRO A 100 3.82 -1.75 -9.14
N PHE A 101 3.61 -0.54 -8.62
CA PHE A 101 2.29 0.09 -8.56
C PHE A 101 2.07 1.12 -9.67
N ILE A 102 3.12 1.43 -10.44
CA ILE A 102 3.05 2.31 -11.61
C ILE A 102 3.18 1.43 -12.84
N SER A 103 2.04 1.13 -13.48
CA SER A 103 2.06 0.37 -14.74
C SER A 103 2.66 1.21 -15.87
N LYS A 104 3.18 0.56 -16.93
CA LYS A 104 3.77 1.27 -18.09
C LYS A 104 2.79 2.22 -18.78
N ASN A 105 1.49 1.92 -18.70
CA ASN A 105 0.41 2.73 -19.29
C ASN A 105 -0.41 3.42 -18.20
N ASP A 106 0.20 3.78 -17.07
CA ASP A 106 -0.51 4.41 -15.98
C ASP A 106 -1.11 5.77 -16.42
N PRO A 107 -2.39 6.05 -16.12
CA PRO A 107 -3.01 7.34 -16.40
C PRO A 107 -2.22 8.54 -15.84
N PHE A 108 -1.50 8.35 -14.74
CA PHE A 108 -0.62 9.36 -14.15
C PHE A 108 0.49 9.78 -15.11
N ILE A 109 1.20 8.82 -15.73
CA ILE A 109 2.27 9.11 -16.67
C ILE A 109 1.70 9.81 -17.91
N MET A 110 0.54 9.39 -18.38
CA MET A 110 -0.16 10.04 -19.49
C MET A 110 -0.57 11.49 -19.16
N ALA A 111 -1.05 11.74 -17.93
CA ALA A 111 -1.39 13.07 -17.47
C ALA A 111 -0.15 13.98 -17.39
N LEU A 112 0.97 13.47 -16.88
CA LEU A 112 2.24 14.21 -16.82
C LEU A 112 2.78 14.53 -18.22
N LYS A 113 2.70 13.57 -19.16
CA LYS A 113 3.05 13.82 -20.57
C LYS A 113 2.17 14.91 -21.18
N LYS A 114 0.85 14.88 -20.91
CA LYS A 114 -0.09 15.87 -21.41
C LYS A 114 0.24 17.27 -20.87
N GLU A 115 0.45 17.40 -19.56
CA GLU A 115 0.79 18.70 -18.97
C GLU A 115 2.08 19.26 -19.59
N LEU A 116 3.12 18.42 -19.73
CA LEU A 116 4.36 18.86 -20.37
C LEU A 116 4.12 19.30 -21.82
N ALA A 117 3.27 18.60 -22.57
CA ALA A 117 2.95 18.95 -23.96
C ALA A 117 2.16 20.25 -24.09
N ASP A 118 1.38 20.62 -23.07
CA ASP A 118 0.66 21.89 -23.06
C ASP A 118 1.61 23.09 -22.83
N HIS A 119 2.78 22.88 -22.20
CA HIS A 119 3.78 23.93 -21.89
C HIS A 119 5.09 23.85 -22.70
N THR A 120 5.30 22.81 -23.51
CA THR A 120 6.53 22.60 -24.32
C THR A 120 6.24 22.05 -25.71
N ASP A 121 7.06 22.39 -26.70
CA ASP A 121 6.75 22.16 -28.12
C ASP A 121 6.95 20.70 -28.58
N GLU A 122 7.74 19.89 -27.87
CA GLU A 122 7.99 18.48 -28.22
C GLU A 122 8.25 17.60 -26.98
N VAL A 123 7.31 16.69 -26.66
CA VAL A 123 7.45 15.75 -25.53
C VAL A 123 7.50 14.31 -26.03
N ILE A 124 8.71 13.75 -26.03
CA ILE A 124 8.97 12.36 -26.38
C ILE A 124 9.07 11.53 -25.09
N MET A 125 8.23 10.51 -24.99
CA MET A 125 8.26 9.56 -23.88
C MET A 125 9.16 8.38 -24.26
N GLN A 126 10.22 8.16 -23.48
CA GLN A 126 11.12 7.02 -23.66
C GLN A 126 11.01 6.10 -22.45
N HIS A 127 10.83 4.81 -22.70
CA HIS A 127 10.88 3.79 -21.66
C HIS A 127 12.24 3.11 -21.72
N GLU A 128 13.11 3.46 -20.80
CA GLU A 128 14.40 2.79 -20.67
C GLU A 128 14.26 1.58 -19.75
N VAL A 129 14.64 0.41 -20.25
CA VAL A 129 14.77 -0.78 -19.41
C VAL A 129 16.11 -0.65 -18.70
N LEU A 130 16.08 -0.31 -17.41
CA LEU A 130 17.28 -0.31 -16.58
C LEU A 130 17.81 -1.74 -16.50
N ASP A 131 18.83 -2.04 -17.31
CA ASP A 131 19.52 -3.32 -17.30
C ASP A 131 20.51 -3.34 -16.12
N GLY A 132 20.09 -3.84 -14.96
CA GLY A 132 20.99 -4.02 -13.83
C GLY A 132 20.32 -4.35 -12.50
N MET A 133 20.93 -5.31 -11.78
CA MET A 133 20.79 -5.73 -10.36
C MET A 133 19.39 -5.96 -9.76
N PHE A 134 18.38 -5.18 -10.13
CA PHE A 134 17.02 -5.23 -9.60
C PHE A 134 16.04 -5.55 -10.72
N THR A 135 15.29 -6.64 -10.55
CA THR A 135 14.13 -6.94 -11.38
C THR A 135 12.89 -6.37 -10.70
N PHE A 136 12.35 -5.28 -11.25
CA PHE A 136 11.08 -4.75 -10.77
C PHE A 136 9.96 -5.66 -11.27
N TYR A 137 9.31 -6.36 -10.35
CA TYR A 137 8.11 -7.13 -10.65
C TYR A 137 6.96 -6.16 -10.99
N ASP A 138 6.18 -6.50 -12.01
CA ASP A 138 4.95 -5.80 -12.36
C ASP A 138 3.87 -6.02 -11.27
N SER A 139 2.75 -5.31 -11.36
CA SER A 139 1.64 -5.30 -10.40
C SER A 139 1.31 -6.70 -9.87
N THR A 140 1.63 -6.94 -8.59
CA THR A 140 1.36 -8.21 -7.92
C THR A 140 -0.10 -8.24 -7.47
N LYS A 141 -0.94 -9.00 -8.17
CA LYS A 141 -2.28 -9.32 -7.69
C LYS A 141 -2.19 -10.46 -6.67
N ALA A 142 -2.33 -10.14 -5.39
CA ALA A 142 -2.40 -11.13 -4.32
C ALA A 142 -3.86 -11.36 -3.87
N SER A 143 -4.34 -12.60 -3.93
CA SER A 143 -5.63 -12.98 -3.35
C SER A 143 -5.44 -13.33 -1.88
N LEU A 144 -5.99 -12.53 -0.97
CA LEU A 144 -5.98 -12.82 0.46
C LEU A 144 -7.19 -13.69 0.78
N ASN A 145 -6.96 -15.00 0.95
CA ASN A 145 -7.99 -15.94 1.36
C ASN A 145 -8.09 -15.96 2.88
N ILE A 146 -9.17 -15.40 3.43
CA ILE A 146 -9.46 -15.45 4.88
C ILE A 146 -10.29 -16.70 5.15
N TYR A 147 -9.69 -17.69 5.81
CA TYR A 147 -10.41 -18.85 6.30
C TYR A 147 -10.75 -18.67 7.77
N GLN A 148 -12.02 -18.81 8.12
CA GLN A 148 -12.43 -18.87 9.52
C GLN A 148 -12.10 -20.26 10.08
N VAL A 149 -11.38 -20.32 11.19
CA VAL A 149 -11.08 -21.59 11.88
C VAL A 149 -12.38 -22.24 12.34
N ALA A 150 -12.44 -23.57 12.28
CA ALA A 150 -13.58 -24.37 12.69
C ALA A 150 -14.13 -23.88 14.05
N SER A 151 -15.39 -23.45 14.06
CA SER A 151 -16.04 -22.92 15.24
C SER A 151 -16.34 -24.03 16.25
N VAL A 152 -16.29 -23.72 17.54
CA VAL A 152 -16.68 -24.64 18.63
C VAL A 152 -18.11 -25.20 18.43
N THR A 153 -18.96 -24.46 17.72
CA THR A 153 -20.31 -24.91 17.34
C THR A 153 -20.31 -26.15 16.44
N PHE A 154 -19.29 -26.33 15.60
CA PHE A 154 -19.16 -27.51 14.74
C PHE A 154 -18.92 -28.77 15.57
N ASP A 155 -18.03 -28.69 16.57
CA ASP A 155 -17.73 -29.81 17.47
C ASP A 155 -18.95 -30.15 18.36
N LEU A 156 -19.66 -29.14 18.87
CA LEU A 156 -20.89 -29.36 19.64
C LEU A 156 -22.02 -29.97 18.79
N LEU A 157 -22.15 -29.56 17.53
CA LEU A 157 -23.13 -30.15 16.61
C LEU A 157 -22.75 -31.59 16.29
N LEU A 158 -21.46 -31.86 16.02
CA LEU A 158 -20.95 -33.20 15.77
C LEU A 158 -21.18 -34.10 16.98
N LEU A 159 -20.86 -33.62 18.19
CA LEU A 159 -21.13 -34.33 19.45
C LEU A 159 -22.62 -34.64 19.61
N LEU A 160 -23.51 -33.69 19.31
CA LEU A 160 -24.95 -33.89 19.39
C LEU A 160 -25.44 -34.95 18.40
N VAL A 161 -24.97 -34.90 17.15
CA VAL A 161 -25.33 -35.87 16.12
C VAL A 161 -24.85 -37.27 16.51
N LEU A 162 -23.60 -37.39 16.97
CA LEU A 162 -23.02 -38.68 17.36
C LEU A 162 -23.69 -39.24 18.62
N GLY A 163 -23.98 -38.37 19.60
CA GLY A 163 -24.69 -38.73 20.82
C GLY A 163 -26.12 -39.20 20.55
N SER A 164 -26.88 -38.46 19.73
CA SER A 164 -28.26 -38.84 19.37
C SER A 164 -28.30 -40.17 18.61
N TYR A 165 -27.35 -40.42 17.70
CA TYR A 165 -27.24 -41.69 16.98
C TYR A 165 -27.04 -42.88 17.93
N LEU A 166 -26.10 -42.77 18.89
CA LEU A 166 -25.83 -43.83 19.86
C LEU A 166 -27.04 -44.10 20.77
N ILE A 167 -27.77 -43.05 21.19
CA ILE A 167 -28.98 -43.19 22.00
C ILE A 167 -30.06 -43.96 21.23
N VAL A 168 -30.34 -43.57 19.98
CA VAL A 168 -31.34 -44.25 19.13
C VAL A 168 -30.95 -45.70 18.88
N LEU A 169 -29.69 -45.97 18.56
CA LEU A 169 -29.18 -47.31 18.33
C LEU A 169 -29.31 -48.19 19.58
N PHE A 170 -28.95 -47.64 20.75
CA PHE A 170 -29.11 -48.32 22.03
C PHE A 170 -30.59 -48.64 22.32
N SER A 171 -31.49 -47.66 22.15
CA SER A 171 -32.92 -47.88 22.34
C SER A 171 -33.45 -48.95 21.38
N PHE A 172 -33.08 -48.91 20.11
CA PHE A 172 -33.49 -49.89 19.11
C PHE A 172 -33.02 -51.31 19.47
N LEU A 173 -31.77 -51.47 19.90
CA LEU A 173 -31.20 -52.76 20.27
C LEU A 173 -31.88 -53.33 21.52
N VAL A 174 -32.11 -52.50 22.54
CA VAL A 174 -32.79 -52.91 23.77
C VAL A 174 -34.24 -53.30 23.50
N ILE A 175 -34.97 -52.53 22.68
CA ILE A 175 -36.34 -52.87 22.29
C ILE A 175 -36.39 -54.23 21.57
N THR A 176 -35.46 -54.46 20.65
CA THR A 176 -35.39 -55.70 19.85
C THR A 176 -35.02 -56.93 20.70
N THR A 177 -34.20 -56.77 21.74
CA THR A 177 -33.65 -57.89 22.52
C THR A 177 -34.38 -58.19 23.83
N ARG A 178 -34.99 -57.19 24.49
CA ARG A 178 -35.59 -57.33 25.83
C ARG A 178 -37.03 -56.81 25.95
N GLY A 179 -37.58 -56.22 24.90
CA GLY A 179 -38.92 -55.65 24.91
C GLY A 179 -39.00 -54.27 25.57
N LEU A 180 -40.10 -53.56 25.31
CA LEU A 180 -40.26 -52.13 25.60
C LEU A 180 -40.33 -51.81 27.11
N ASP A 181 -40.83 -52.76 27.90
CA ASP A 181 -41.06 -52.59 29.34
C ASP A 181 -39.75 -52.49 30.16
N ASP A 182 -38.67 -53.11 29.71
CA ASP A 182 -37.38 -53.11 30.41
C ASP A 182 -36.56 -51.83 30.15
N LEU A 183 -36.79 -51.16 29.02
CA LEU A 183 -36.22 -49.83 28.75
C LEU A 183 -36.87 -48.77 29.65
N ILE A 184 -38.18 -48.89 29.89
CA ILE A 184 -38.93 -48.00 30.78
C ILE A 184 -38.58 -48.28 32.25
N SER A 185 -38.30 -49.54 32.61
CA SER A 185 -37.88 -49.93 33.97
C SER A 185 -36.52 -49.32 34.35
N LEU A 186 -35.60 -49.17 33.39
CA LEU A 186 -34.25 -48.63 33.60
C LEU A 186 -34.24 -47.13 33.96
N PHE A 187 -35.20 -46.35 33.45
CA PHE A 187 -35.35 -44.93 33.74
C PHE A 187 -36.29 -44.64 34.92
N ARG A 188 -37.00 -45.64 35.44
CA ARG A 188 -37.91 -45.49 36.58
C ARG A 188 -37.15 -45.75 37.88
N ARG A 189 -37.04 -44.74 38.75
CA ARG A 189 -36.39 -44.89 40.07
C ARG A 189 -37.03 -46.07 40.85
N PRO A 190 -36.23 -46.93 41.51
CA PRO A 190 -36.77 -48.04 42.29
C PRO A 190 -37.66 -47.49 43.43
N PRO A 191 -38.82 -48.12 43.72
CA PRO A 191 -39.72 -47.64 44.75
C PRO A 191 -39.04 -47.69 46.13
N SER A 192 -39.17 -46.60 46.90
CA SER A 192 -38.59 -46.50 48.23
C SER A 192 -39.18 -47.58 49.15
N ARG A 193 -38.29 -48.44 49.67
CA ARG A 193 -38.64 -49.51 50.59
C ARG A 193 -39.15 -48.89 51.89
N LYS A 194 -40.47 -48.96 52.13
CA LYS A 194 -41.05 -48.60 53.43
C LYS A 194 -40.45 -49.48 54.52
N VAL A 195 -39.83 -48.83 55.51
CA VAL A 195 -39.34 -49.45 56.74
C VAL A 195 -40.56 -49.91 57.54
N LYS A 196 -40.64 -51.21 57.85
CA LYS A 196 -41.55 -51.73 58.89
C LYS A 196 -40.90 -51.44 60.23
N THR A 197 -41.48 -50.50 60.98
CA THR A 197 -41.27 -50.34 62.42
C THR A 197 -41.90 -51.54 63.13
N ALA A 198 -41.11 -52.23 63.94
CA ALA A 198 -41.57 -53.15 64.97
C ALA A 198 -41.53 -52.42 66.32
#